data_AF-A0A6I8P841-F1
#
_entry.id   AF-A0A6I8P841-F1
#
_cell.length_a   1.000
_cell.length_b   1.000
_cell.length_c   1.000
_cell.angle_alpha   90.00
_cell.angle_beta   90.00
_cell.angle_gamma   90.00
#
_symmetry.space_group_name_H-M   'P 1'
#
loop_
_entity.id
_entity.type
_entity.pdbx_description
1 polymer ?
#
loop_
_entity_poly.entity_id
_entity_poly.type
_entity_poly.pdbx_seq_one_letter_code
_entity_poly.pdbx_strand_id
1 'polypeptide(L)'
;MWASHLTFLCLSYPICKIGINWESHTGQPDYPVSTPELRALCTIVIFVNRSLQCITHTRSFAKVPGGTPQLGAGGDARGTPVPHLRSFLFLPRSCPRQMVKTHDLPPDRNYLLISHPHGLMAHSAFGLFGTEGGDFSRTFPGLKPRLLTLNIFFWIPVLRDYLMSVGICSVCEDSIDYLLSRGKGTMVVVVVGGLAECHYSLPGCSTLVLRNRRGFVRKALQHGVALVPCYSFGENDLYGQRCLRAGSWERRLQDRLRALGHVYPCAFYGSGLSPGSRGLLPFHRTVTAVVGAPLPLPRIQAPSEETVAHYHGLYVAALRRLFDQHKADYGLPDTQELTVV
;
A
#
# COMPACT_ATOMS: atom_id res chain seq x y z
N MET A 1 27.36 -10.39 25.13
CA MET A 1 26.10 -10.61 25.87
C MET A 1 25.45 -9.23 26.05
N TRP A 2 24.16 -9.09 25.67
CA TRP A 2 23.31 -7.88 25.72
C TRP A 2 23.50 -6.80 24.64
N ALA A 3 22.76 -6.96 23.52
CA ALA A 3 22.20 -5.86 22.73
C ALA A 3 21.04 -6.40 21.86
N SER A 4 20.07 -7.07 22.48
CA SER A 4 18.79 -7.40 21.84
C SER A 4 17.84 -6.21 21.98
N HIS A 5 18.05 -5.16 21.18
CA HIS A 5 17.04 -4.12 21.02
C HIS A 5 15.87 -4.68 20.22
N LEU A 6 14.87 -5.17 20.96
CA LEU A 6 13.55 -5.51 20.47
C LEU A 6 12.84 -4.21 20.07
N THR A 7 12.62 -3.98 18.78
CA THR A 7 11.68 -2.94 18.35
C THR A 7 10.29 -3.56 18.31
N PHE A 8 9.48 -3.26 19.32
CA PHE A 8 8.04 -3.44 19.24
C PHE A 8 7.46 -2.19 18.57
N LEU A 9 7.00 -2.31 17.33
CA LEU A 9 6.14 -1.28 16.77
C LEU A 9 4.69 -1.64 17.14
N CYS A 10 4.15 -0.92 18.12
CA CYS A 10 2.72 -0.92 18.36
C CYS A 10 2.09 0.03 17.35
N LEU A 11 1.46 -0.52 16.31
CA LEU A 11 0.56 0.23 15.44
C LEU A 11 -0.73 0.47 16.23
N SER A 12 -0.71 1.33 17.27
CA SER A 12 -1.86 1.60 18.12
C SER A 12 -2.63 2.81 17.63
N TYR A 13 -3.87 2.68 17.18
CA TYR A 13 -4.90 3.74 17.11
C TYR A 13 -6.26 3.08 16.75
N PRO A 14 -7.43 3.72 16.98
CA PRO A 14 -8.72 3.09 16.79
C PRO A 14 -9.05 2.95 15.31
N ILE A 15 -8.46 1.94 14.67
CA ILE A 15 -8.51 1.73 13.21
C ILE A 15 -9.69 0.82 12.81
N CYS A 16 -10.51 0.36 13.77
CA CYS A 16 -11.75 -0.35 13.46
C CYS A 16 -12.94 0.54 13.03
N LYS A 17 -12.77 1.87 12.91
CA LYS A 17 -13.76 2.74 12.23
C LYS A 17 -13.26 3.39 10.93
N ILE A 18 -12.00 3.18 10.54
CA ILE A 18 -11.37 3.91 9.41
C ILE A 18 -10.73 2.97 8.37
N GLY A 19 -10.88 1.65 8.53
CA GLY A 19 -10.60 0.69 7.46
C GLY A 19 -11.88 0.34 6.73
N ILE A 20 -12.43 1.27 5.93
CA ILE A 20 -13.72 1.12 5.20
C ILE A 20 -14.65 0.15 5.93
N ASN A 21 -15.24 0.59 7.04
CA ASN A 21 -16.32 -0.19 7.63
C ASN A 21 -17.41 -0.20 6.57
N TRP A 22 -17.63 -1.34 5.92
CA TRP A 22 -18.56 -1.46 4.78
C TRP A 22 -20.04 -1.47 5.24
N GLU A 23 -20.28 -0.98 6.45
CA GLU A 23 -21.59 -0.76 7.05
C GLU A 23 -21.76 0.75 7.28
N SER A 24 -22.82 1.26 6.68
CA SER A 24 -23.22 2.66 6.62
C SER A 24 -23.28 3.31 8.01
N HIS A 25 -22.48 4.34 8.26
CA HIS A 25 -22.81 5.36 9.25
C HIS A 25 -22.35 6.75 8.78
N THR A 26 -23.33 7.59 8.50
CA THR A 26 -23.21 9.03 8.30
C THR A 26 -22.92 9.72 9.63
N GLY A 27 -21.79 10.41 9.75
CA GLY A 27 -21.51 11.32 10.86
C GLY A 27 -20.02 11.67 10.99
N GLN A 28 -19.67 12.94 10.84
CA GLN A 28 -18.38 13.47 11.27
C GLN A 28 -18.24 13.37 12.80
N PRO A 29 -17.12 12.88 13.34
CA PRO A 29 -16.77 13.14 14.74
C PRO A 29 -15.65 14.17 14.84
N ASP A 30 -15.96 15.31 15.48
CA ASP A 30 -15.00 16.24 16.08
C ASP A 30 -14.51 15.68 17.41
N TYR A 31 -13.20 15.48 17.66
CA TYR A 31 -12.60 15.43 19.01
C TYR A 31 -11.06 15.63 19.02
N PRO A 32 -10.48 16.20 20.11
CA PRO A 32 -9.08 16.61 20.19
C PRO A 32 -8.13 15.45 20.57
N VAL A 33 -6.99 15.34 19.89
CA VAL A 33 -5.97 14.32 20.13
C VAL A 33 -5.05 14.74 21.29
N SER A 34 -4.95 13.88 22.33
CA SER A 34 -4.10 14.12 23.51
C SER A 34 -2.66 13.59 23.32
N THR A 35 -1.73 14.12 24.12
CA THR A 35 -0.27 14.17 23.91
C THR A 35 0.57 12.86 23.96
N PRO A 36 0.16 11.72 24.54
CA PRO A 36 0.94 10.47 24.48
C PRO A 36 0.87 9.78 23.11
N GLU A 37 -0.24 10.01 22.44
CA GLU A 37 -0.76 9.37 21.26
C GLU A 37 -0.06 9.94 19.99
N LEU A 38 0.20 11.25 20.02
CA LEU A 38 1.15 11.96 19.15
C LEU A 38 2.58 11.41 19.22
N ARG A 39 3.06 10.86 20.35
CA ARG A 39 4.46 10.36 20.46
C ARG A 39 4.66 9.03 19.72
N ALA A 40 3.66 8.15 19.73
CA ALA A 40 3.71 6.89 18.98
C ALA A 40 3.63 7.16 17.46
N LEU A 41 2.75 8.08 17.04
CA LEU A 41 2.69 8.59 15.66
C LEU A 41 4.00 9.28 15.26
N CYS A 42 4.56 10.13 16.12
CA CYS A 42 5.86 10.76 15.86
C CYS A 42 7.00 9.74 15.76
N THR A 43 6.93 8.59 16.42
CA THR A 43 7.97 7.54 16.29
C THR A 43 7.85 6.81 14.95
N ILE A 44 6.62 6.49 14.52
CA ILE A 44 6.36 5.96 13.16
C ILE A 44 6.75 6.98 12.11
N VAL A 45 6.46 8.27 12.32
CA VAL A 45 6.79 9.37 11.41
C VAL A 45 8.28 9.66 11.38
N ILE A 46 8.98 9.72 12.51
CA ILE A 46 10.44 9.87 12.55
C ILE A 46 11.09 8.65 11.93
N PHE A 47 10.48 7.46 12.02
CA PHE A 47 11.03 6.26 11.41
C PHE A 47 10.77 6.16 9.91
N VAL A 48 9.56 6.45 9.44
CA VAL A 48 9.23 6.57 8.01
C VAL A 48 10.06 7.72 7.43
N ASN A 49 10.14 8.86 8.10
CA ASN A 49 10.93 10.01 7.68
C ASN A 49 12.45 9.78 7.80
N ARG A 50 12.99 9.03 8.78
CA ARG A 50 14.44 8.69 8.86
C ARG A 50 14.83 7.55 7.95
N SER A 51 13.93 6.61 7.71
CA SER A 51 14.06 5.70 6.59
C SER A 51 14.16 6.58 5.36
N LEU A 52 13.16 7.40 5.03
CA LEU A 52 13.17 8.31 3.88
C LEU A 52 14.34 9.32 3.86
N GLN A 53 14.89 9.81 5.00
CA GLN A 53 15.96 10.81 5.08
C GLN A 53 17.38 10.22 5.08
N CYS A 54 17.61 9.03 5.63
CA CYS A 54 18.93 8.37 5.51
C CYS A 54 19.20 7.88 4.09
N ILE A 55 18.14 7.77 3.29
CA ILE A 55 18.17 7.48 1.86
C ILE A 55 18.80 8.65 1.07
N THR A 56 18.84 9.88 1.61
CA THR A 56 19.46 11.04 0.92
C THR A 56 20.84 11.44 1.37
N HIS A 57 21.38 10.84 2.44
CA HIS A 57 22.68 11.24 2.97
C HIS A 57 23.88 10.41 2.46
N THR A 58 23.74 9.68 1.35
CA THR A 58 24.87 9.00 0.68
C THR A 58 25.06 9.46 -0.77
N ARG A 59 25.55 10.71 -0.96
CA ARG A 59 26.77 11.06 -1.74
C ARG A 59 26.81 12.56 -2.08
N SER A 60 28.03 13.08 -2.09
CA SER A 60 28.43 14.46 -2.34
C SER A 60 27.67 15.19 -3.45
N PHE A 61 27.39 16.45 -3.16
CA PHE A 61 27.00 17.49 -4.10
C PHE A 61 27.94 17.52 -5.33
N ALA A 62 27.43 17.12 -6.49
CA ALA A 62 27.98 17.56 -7.78
C ALA A 62 27.25 18.87 -8.15
N LYS A 63 27.99 19.97 -8.11
CA LYS A 63 27.55 21.32 -8.45
C LYS A 63 27.30 21.38 -9.96
N VAL A 64 26.08 21.75 -10.39
CA VAL A 64 25.76 22.09 -11.79
C VAL A 64 25.49 23.61 -11.86
N PRO A 65 25.96 24.32 -12.91
CA PRO A 65 26.07 25.78 -12.91
C PRO A 65 24.73 26.49 -13.06
N GLY A 66 24.67 27.71 -12.53
CA GLY A 66 23.47 28.52 -12.39
C GLY A 66 22.82 28.96 -13.70
N GLY A 67 21.49 29.03 -13.65
CA GLY A 67 20.63 29.82 -14.52
C GLY A 67 19.37 30.12 -13.73
N THR A 68 19.15 31.38 -13.37
CA THR A 68 17.98 31.88 -12.65
C THR A 68 16.78 31.97 -13.60
N PRO A 69 15.64 31.31 -13.36
CA PRO A 69 14.40 31.64 -14.02
C PRO A 69 13.66 32.70 -13.20
N GLN A 70 13.27 33.78 -13.87
CA GLN A 70 12.50 34.89 -13.31
C GLN A 70 11.11 34.42 -12.83
N LEU A 71 10.69 34.91 -11.67
CA LEU A 71 9.34 34.71 -11.13
C LEU A 71 8.31 35.53 -11.92
N GLY A 72 7.44 34.84 -12.65
CA GLY A 72 6.16 35.39 -13.11
C GLY A 72 5.11 35.23 -12.01
N ALA A 73 4.55 36.36 -11.57
CA ALA A 73 3.44 36.42 -10.62
C ALA A 73 2.14 35.88 -11.26
N GLY A 74 1.48 34.95 -10.58
CA GLY A 74 0.20 34.38 -11.00
C GLY A 74 -0.13 33.13 -10.20
N GLY A 75 -0.79 33.31 -9.05
CA GLY A 75 -1.22 32.21 -8.20
C GLY A 75 -2.40 31.44 -8.83
N ASP A 76 -2.19 30.17 -9.13
CA ASP A 76 -3.27 29.21 -9.34
C ASP A 76 -2.91 27.91 -8.58
N ALA A 77 -3.67 27.62 -7.53
CA ALA A 77 -3.48 26.50 -6.61
C ALA A 77 -4.00 25.19 -7.22
N ARG A 78 -3.45 24.76 -8.37
CA ARG A 78 -3.85 23.53 -9.07
C ARG A 78 -2.64 22.80 -9.65
N GLY A 79 -1.90 22.11 -8.78
CA GLY A 79 -0.77 21.29 -9.18
C GLY A 79 -1.21 19.95 -9.77
N THR A 80 -1.14 19.80 -11.10
CA THR A 80 -0.93 18.46 -11.67
C THR A 80 0.50 18.03 -11.30
N PRO A 81 0.72 16.86 -10.67
CA PRO A 81 2.07 16.43 -10.37
C PRO A 81 2.82 16.22 -11.69
N VAL A 82 3.92 16.96 -11.86
CA VAL A 82 4.81 16.87 -13.02
C VAL A 82 5.44 15.47 -13.01
N PRO A 83 5.40 14.70 -14.12
CA PRO A 83 5.92 13.32 -14.16
C PRO A 83 7.37 13.21 -13.67
N HIS A 84 8.21 14.21 -13.96
CA HIS A 84 9.62 14.22 -13.56
C HIS A 84 9.86 14.35 -12.05
N LEU A 85 8.91 14.92 -11.29
CA LEU A 85 9.03 15.06 -9.83
C LEU A 85 8.85 13.73 -9.08
N ARG A 86 8.12 12.76 -9.67
CA ARG A 86 7.95 11.40 -9.11
C ARG A 86 9.24 10.59 -9.10
N SER A 87 10.14 10.89 -10.02
CA SER A 87 11.47 10.28 -10.11
C SER A 87 12.48 10.88 -9.13
N PHE A 88 12.24 12.09 -8.61
CA PHE A 88 13.20 12.83 -7.78
C PHE A 88 12.98 12.67 -6.26
N LEU A 89 11.82 12.20 -5.82
CA LEU A 89 11.45 12.15 -4.40
C LEU A 89 11.55 10.76 -3.77
N PHE A 90 12.78 10.42 -3.37
CA PHE A 90 13.14 9.68 -2.16
C PHE A 90 12.56 8.25 -1.99
N LEU A 91 13.21 7.26 -2.62
CA LEU A 91 13.46 5.94 -2.04
C LEU A 91 14.73 5.35 -2.72
N PRO A 92 15.65 4.66 -2.02
CA PRO A 92 16.77 4.03 -2.65
C PRO A 92 16.26 2.87 -3.49
N ARG A 93 17.10 2.53 -4.44
CA ARG A 93 17.07 1.30 -5.21
C ARG A 93 17.31 0.04 -4.37
N SER A 94 17.18 0.11 -3.04
CA SER A 94 17.54 -0.96 -2.09
C SER A 94 16.65 -2.20 -2.17
N CYS A 95 15.57 -2.17 -2.95
CA CYS A 95 14.85 -3.36 -3.38
C CYS A 95 14.54 -3.21 -4.87
N PRO A 96 15.10 -4.04 -5.76
CA PRO A 96 14.69 -4.07 -7.16
C PRO A 96 13.18 -4.30 -7.23
N ARG A 97 12.49 -3.45 -7.99
CA ARG A 97 11.03 -3.52 -8.17
C ARG A 97 10.73 -3.66 -9.64
N GLN A 98 9.88 -4.61 -9.96
CA GLN A 98 9.47 -4.87 -11.35
C GLN A 98 7.95 -4.91 -11.44
N MET A 99 7.45 -4.48 -12.59
CA MET A 99 6.04 -4.54 -12.93
C MET A 99 5.89 -5.33 -14.22
N VAL A 100 5.06 -6.36 -14.18
CA VAL A 100 4.74 -7.20 -15.34
C VAL A 100 3.26 -7.04 -15.60
N LYS A 101 2.90 -6.58 -16.79
CA LYS A 101 1.51 -6.57 -17.24
C LYS A 101 1.22 -7.82 -18.04
N THR A 102 0.07 -8.42 -17.79
CA THR A 102 -0.44 -9.54 -18.59
C THR A 102 -1.23 -9.05 -19.81
N HIS A 103 -1.80 -7.85 -19.73
CA HIS A 103 -2.66 -7.26 -20.75
C HIS A 103 -2.40 -5.76 -20.86
N ASP A 104 -2.66 -5.20 -22.04
CA ASP A 104 -2.71 -3.75 -22.21
C ASP A 104 -3.95 -3.17 -21.54
N LEU A 105 -3.76 -2.03 -20.88
CA LEU A 105 -4.82 -1.28 -20.22
C LEU A 105 -4.95 0.09 -20.91
N PRO A 106 -5.91 0.24 -21.84
CA PRO A 106 -6.14 1.49 -22.54
C PRO A 106 -6.36 2.69 -21.61
N PRO A 107 -5.72 3.85 -21.84
CA PRO A 107 -5.88 5.04 -21.00
C PRO A 107 -7.19 5.81 -21.27
N ASP A 108 -8.10 5.26 -22.07
CA ASP A 108 -9.40 5.86 -22.42
C ASP A 108 -10.48 5.68 -21.33
N ARG A 109 -10.13 4.99 -20.25
CA ARG A 109 -11.02 4.67 -19.12
C ARG A 109 -10.26 4.64 -17.80
N ASN A 110 -11.01 4.58 -16.70
CA ASN A 110 -10.48 4.46 -15.36
C ASN A 110 -10.50 3.00 -14.90
N TYR A 111 -9.56 2.65 -14.02
CA TYR A 111 -9.41 1.31 -13.46
C TYR A 111 -9.35 1.37 -11.94
N LEU A 112 -9.89 0.34 -11.30
CA LEU A 112 -9.67 0.09 -9.89
C LEU A 112 -8.76 -1.14 -9.75
N LEU A 113 -7.47 -0.88 -9.53
CA LEU A 113 -6.47 -1.92 -9.31
C LEU A 113 -6.41 -2.28 -7.84
N ILE A 114 -6.48 -3.57 -7.56
CA ILE A 114 -6.41 -4.10 -6.20
C ILE A 114 -5.09 -4.82 -6.04
N SER A 115 -4.21 -4.25 -5.23
CA SER A 115 -2.85 -4.74 -5.00
C SER A 115 -2.79 -5.68 -3.79
N HIS A 116 -2.17 -6.84 -4.01
CA HIS A 116 -1.96 -7.89 -3.01
C HIS A 116 -0.49 -8.34 -3.01
N PRO A 117 0.02 -8.91 -1.91
CA PRO A 117 -0.49 -8.73 -0.55
C PRO A 117 -0.25 -7.28 -0.07
N HIS A 118 -0.91 -6.87 1.01
CA HIS A 118 -0.53 -5.71 1.81
C HIS A 118 0.83 -5.92 2.47
N GLY A 119 1.17 -7.15 2.84
CA GLY A 119 2.37 -7.41 3.62
C GLY A 119 2.34 -6.66 4.95
N LEU A 120 3.52 -6.43 5.52
CA LEU A 120 3.62 -5.70 6.78
C LEU A 120 3.36 -4.19 6.62
N MET A 121 3.78 -3.60 5.50
CA MET A 121 3.77 -2.14 5.28
C MET A 121 3.42 -1.72 3.83
N ALA A 122 3.03 -2.65 2.96
CA ALA A 122 2.72 -2.41 1.54
C ALA A 122 3.83 -1.66 0.78
N HIS A 123 5.08 -2.09 0.98
CA HIS A 123 6.25 -1.43 0.41
C HIS A 123 6.26 -1.50 -1.12
N SER A 124 5.87 -2.65 -1.69
CA SER A 124 5.72 -2.79 -3.13
C SER A 124 4.70 -1.81 -3.69
N ALA A 125 3.51 -1.72 -3.10
CA ALA A 125 2.47 -0.80 -3.58
C ALA A 125 2.96 0.65 -3.60
N PHE A 126 3.63 1.09 -2.53
CA PHE A 126 4.25 2.42 -2.48
C PHE A 126 5.30 2.59 -3.57
N GLY A 127 6.28 1.68 -3.65
CA GLY A 127 7.39 1.79 -4.59
C GLY A 127 6.98 1.67 -6.06
N LEU A 128 5.94 0.91 -6.37
CA LEU A 128 5.48 0.63 -7.73
C LEU A 128 4.46 1.65 -8.26
N PHE A 129 3.55 2.12 -7.41
CA PHE A 129 2.44 2.99 -7.82
C PHE A 129 2.52 4.42 -7.25
N GLY A 130 3.25 4.60 -6.14
CA GLY A 130 3.54 5.91 -5.57
C GLY A 130 4.78 6.58 -6.18
N THR A 131 5.65 5.81 -6.84
CA THR A 131 6.89 6.32 -7.45
C THR A 131 7.09 5.71 -8.85
N GLU A 132 8.10 6.16 -9.60
CA GLU A 132 8.51 5.52 -10.86
C GLU A 132 9.49 4.34 -10.64
N GLY A 133 9.56 3.80 -9.42
CA GLY A 133 10.52 2.76 -9.05
C GLY A 133 10.33 1.40 -9.72
N GLY A 134 9.21 1.18 -10.41
CA GLY A 134 8.94 0.00 -11.23
C GLY A 134 8.58 0.34 -12.68
N ASP A 135 9.02 1.50 -13.17
CA ASP A 135 8.76 1.98 -14.55
C ASP A 135 7.26 1.94 -14.94
N PHE A 136 6.39 2.41 -14.04
CA PHE A 136 4.94 2.40 -14.26
C PHE A 136 4.57 3.12 -15.56
N SER A 137 5.11 4.32 -15.78
CA SER A 137 4.83 5.14 -16.96
C SER A 137 5.19 4.47 -18.28
N ARG A 138 6.21 3.61 -18.27
CA ARG A 138 6.61 2.79 -19.43
C ARG A 138 5.72 1.56 -19.60
N THR A 139 5.33 0.91 -18.49
CA THR A 139 4.51 -0.30 -18.51
C THR A 139 3.07 0.02 -18.93
N PHE A 140 2.52 1.12 -18.42
CA PHE A 140 1.16 1.60 -18.62
C PHE A 140 1.15 3.05 -19.15
N PRO A 141 1.53 3.25 -20.42
CA PRO A 141 1.62 4.59 -20.98
C PRO A 141 0.25 5.29 -21.00
N GLY A 142 0.25 6.55 -20.56
CA GLY A 142 -0.97 7.38 -20.50
C GLY A 142 -1.84 7.17 -19.26
N LEU A 143 -1.60 6.11 -18.47
CA LEU A 143 -2.28 5.90 -17.20
C LEU A 143 -1.62 6.68 -16.07
N LYS A 144 -2.42 7.14 -15.12
CA LYS A 144 -1.99 7.91 -13.94
C LYS A 144 -2.32 7.10 -12.68
N PRO A 145 -1.32 6.54 -11.99
CA PRO A 145 -1.56 5.78 -10.77
C PRO A 145 -1.84 6.75 -9.61
N ARG A 146 -2.88 6.40 -8.84
CA ARG A 146 -3.33 7.07 -7.62
C ARG A 146 -3.43 6.02 -6.51
N LEU A 147 -2.31 5.79 -5.83
CA LEU A 147 -2.27 4.90 -4.68
C LEU A 147 -3.01 5.54 -3.51
N LEU A 148 -3.87 4.75 -2.86
CA LEU A 148 -4.62 5.17 -1.69
C LEU A 148 -3.97 4.63 -0.41
N THR A 149 -3.86 5.48 0.61
CA THR A 149 -3.28 5.14 1.91
C THR A 149 -4.10 5.72 3.07
N LEU A 150 -3.77 5.31 4.30
CA LEU A 150 -4.49 5.68 5.51
C LEU A 150 -4.63 7.21 5.66
N ASN A 151 -5.84 7.67 5.97
CA ASN A 151 -6.17 9.10 6.12
C ASN A 151 -5.31 9.80 7.19
N ILE A 152 -4.91 9.07 8.24
CA ILE A 152 -4.08 9.61 9.33
C ILE A 152 -2.73 10.16 8.86
N PHE A 153 -2.18 9.63 7.77
CA PHE A 153 -0.92 10.15 7.22
C PHE A 153 -1.06 11.59 6.70
N PHE A 154 -2.28 12.01 6.32
CA PHE A 154 -2.55 13.37 5.87
C PHE A 154 -2.73 14.36 7.03
N TRP A 155 -2.79 13.90 8.27
CA TRP A 155 -2.86 14.79 9.44
C TRP A 155 -1.48 15.27 9.91
N ILE A 156 -0.41 14.61 9.44
CA ILE A 156 0.97 14.93 9.77
C ILE A 156 1.53 15.83 8.66
N PRO A 157 1.78 17.13 8.88
CA PRO A 157 2.02 18.09 7.80
C PRO A 157 3.14 17.68 6.82
N VAL A 158 4.31 17.30 7.33
CA VAL A 158 5.46 16.92 6.48
C VAL A 158 5.20 15.64 5.69
N LEU A 159 4.56 14.65 6.31
CA LEU A 159 4.23 13.39 5.64
C LEU A 159 3.12 13.59 4.61
N ARG A 160 2.09 14.38 4.94
CA ARG A 160 1.01 14.77 4.05
C ARG A 160 1.57 15.38 2.77
N ASP A 161 2.41 16.41 2.92
CA ASP A 161 2.93 17.16 1.78
C ASP A 161 3.82 16.27 0.90
N TYR A 162 4.60 15.36 1.52
CA TYR A 162 5.35 14.33 0.79
C TYR A 162 4.43 13.40 -0.01
N LEU A 163 3.43 12.78 0.63
CA LEU A 163 2.49 11.87 -0.03
C LEU A 163 1.71 12.54 -1.18
N MET A 164 1.24 13.76 -0.94
CA MET A 164 0.54 14.55 -1.96
C MET A 164 1.46 14.93 -3.13
N SER A 165 2.74 15.22 -2.87
CA SER A 165 3.71 15.57 -3.92
C SER A 165 3.93 14.43 -4.92
N VAL A 166 3.85 13.18 -4.46
CA VAL A 166 3.96 11.99 -5.33
C VAL A 166 2.60 11.53 -5.90
N GLY A 167 1.51 12.18 -5.49
CA GLY A 167 0.16 11.94 -5.98
C GLY A 167 -0.56 10.77 -5.31
N ILE A 168 -0.17 10.44 -4.07
CA ILE A 168 -0.88 9.51 -3.19
C ILE A 168 -2.09 10.23 -2.58
N CYS A 169 -3.20 9.51 -2.43
CA CYS A 169 -4.45 10.04 -1.91
C CYS A 169 -4.93 9.25 -0.67
N SER A 170 -5.93 9.80 0.02
CA SER A 170 -6.54 9.16 1.18
C SER A 170 -7.44 7.99 0.76
N VAL A 171 -7.41 6.89 1.50
CA VAL A 171 -8.33 5.77 1.34
C VAL A 171 -9.65 6.08 2.06
N CYS A 172 -10.43 6.99 1.47
CA CYS A 172 -11.80 7.26 1.88
C CYS A 172 -12.76 7.12 0.69
N GLU A 173 -14.03 6.90 1.00
CA GLU A 173 -15.11 6.74 0.02
C GLU A 173 -15.18 7.92 -0.95
N ASP A 174 -15.19 9.15 -0.43
CA ASP A 174 -15.24 10.37 -1.23
C ASP A 174 -14.04 10.50 -2.19
N SER A 175 -12.84 10.12 -1.74
CA SER A 175 -11.64 10.16 -2.59
C SER A 175 -11.72 9.12 -3.71
N ILE A 176 -12.23 7.92 -3.44
CA ILE A 176 -12.43 6.89 -4.46
C ILE A 176 -13.47 7.39 -5.48
N ASP A 177 -14.60 7.90 -5.00
CA ASP A 177 -15.68 8.38 -5.86
C ASP A 177 -15.23 9.57 -6.71
N TYR A 178 -14.48 10.50 -6.14
CA TYR A 178 -13.89 11.62 -6.87
C TYR A 178 -12.92 11.14 -7.96
N LEU A 179 -12.00 10.23 -7.63
CA LEU A 179 -10.99 9.76 -8.58
C LEU A 179 -11.58 8.93 -9.73
N LEU A 180 -12.61 8.13 -9.45
CA LEU A 180 -13.26 7.30 -10.47
C LEU A 180 -14.23 8.08 -11.36
N SER A 181 -14.83 9.17 -10.84
CA SER A 181 -15.77 10.02 -11.58
C SER A 181 -15.11 11.11 -12.44
N ARG A 182 -13.80 11.34 -12.29
CA ARG A 182 -13.10 12.47 -12.94
C ARG A 182 -12.13 12.02 -14.01
N GLY A 183 -12.33 12.56 -15.21
CA GLY A 183 -11.44 12.34 -16.35
C GLY A 183 -11.31 10.88 -16.75
N LYS A 184 -10.34 10.60 -17.63
CA LYS A 184 -9.99 9.27 -18.10
C LYS A 184 -8.51 9.01 -17.85
N GLY A 185 -8.13 7.74 -17.81
CA GLY A 185 -6.75 7.30 -17.63
C GLY A 185 -6.28 7.32 -16.18
N THR A 186 -7.19 7.37 -15.19
CA THR A 186 -6.84 7.24 -13.78
C THR A 186 -6.86 5.76 -13.38
N MET A 187 -5.76 5.28 -12.80
CA MET A 187 -5.70 3.97 -12.16
C MET A 187 -5.68 4.18 -10.65
N VAL A 188 -6.82 3.93 -10.01
CA VAL A 188 -6.93 3.98 -8.54
C VAL A 188 -6.39 2.68 -7.99
N VAL A 189 -5.41 2.75 -7.09
CA VAL A 189 -4.75 1.57 -6.53
C VAL A 189 -5.10 1.43 -5.05
N VAL A 190 -5.67 0.30 -4.68
CA VAL A 190 -6.10 0.00 -3.31
C VAL A 190 -5.46 -1.29 -2.82
N VAL A 191 -4.95 -1.25 -1.59
CA VAL A 191 -4.41 -2.42 -0.89
C VAL A 191 -5.44 -2.87 0.16
N VAL A 192 -6.14 -3.97 -0.10
CA VAL A 192 -7.36 -4.34 0.66
C VAL A 192 -7.11 -5.16 1.93
N GLY A 193 -5.96 -5.83 2.05
CA GLY A 193 -5.63 -6.66 3.21
C GLY A 193 -5.52 -5.87 4.53
N GLY A 194 -4.99 -4.65 4.45
CA GLY A 194 -4.83 -3.74 5.59
C GLY A 194 -4.05 -4.36 6.76
N LEU A 195 -4.26 -3.81 7.97
CA LEU A 195 -3.59 -4.29 9.19
C LEU A 195 -3.90 -5.74 9.55
N ALA A 196 -5.07 -6.26 9.14
CA ALA A 196 -5.46 -7.63 9.43
C ALA A 196 -4.56 -8.65 8.71
N GLU A 197 -4.04 -8.28 7.53
CA GLU A 197 -3.18 -9.14 6.72
C GLU A 197 -1.73 -9.21 7.25
N CYS A 198 -1.31 -8.23 8.05
CA CYS A 198 0.01 -8.25 8.69
C CYS A 198 0.23 -9.53 9.52
N HIS A 199 -0.84 -10.15 10.03
CA HIS A 199 -0.77 -11.43 10.75
C HIS A 199 -0.23 -12.59 9.91
N TYR A 200 -0.57 -12.60 8.64
CA TYR A 200 -0.22 -13.67 7.72
C TYR A 200 0.99 -13.33 6.84
N SER A 201 1.54 -12.13 7.01
CA SER A 201 2.65 -11.59 6.21
C SER A 201 4.02 -12.14 6.69
N LEU A 202 4.14 -13.47 6.73
CA LEU A 202 5.38 -14.17 7.02
C LEU A 202 6.10 -14.51 5.70
N PRO A 203 7.45 -14.55 5.70
CA PRO A 203 8.21 -14.96 4.53
C PRO A 203 7.74 -16.29 3.95
N GLY A 204 7.58 -16.34 2.62
CA GLY A 204 7.06 -17.50 1.89
C GLY A 204 5.55 -17.77 2.04
N CYS A 205 4.79 -17.03 2.84
CA CYS A 205 3.34 -17.22 2.95
C CYS A 205 2.55 -16.49 1.84
N SER A 206 1.46 -17.11 1.39
CA SER A 206 0.53 -16.56 0.37
C SER A 206 -0.90 -16.52 0.89
N THR A 207 -1.09 -16.00 2.09
CA THR A 207 -2.42 -15.85 2.71
C THR A 207 -2.88 -14.41 2.66
N LEU A 208 -4.09 -14.18 2.16
CA LEU A 208 -4.70 -12.86 1.99
C LEU A 208 -5.98 -12.72 2.81
N VAL A 209 -6.17 -11.55 3.43
CA VAL A 209 -7.42 -11.20 4.11
C VAL A 209 -8.34 -10.52 3.09
N LEU A 210 -9.19 -11.33 2.45
CA LEU A 210 -9.98 -10.88 1.30
C LEU A 210 -11.41 -11.43 1.30
N ARG A 211 -11.71 -12.51 2.02
CA ARG A 211 -12.99 -13.22 1.94
C ARG A 211 -14.20 -12.31 2.18
N ASN A 212 -14.10 -11.48 3.21
CA ASN A 212 -15.17 -10.57 3.63
C ASN A 212 -14.93 -9.12 3.17
N ARG A 213 -13.83 -8.85 2.45
CA ARG A 213 -13.51 -7.51 1.92
C ARG A 213 -14.18 -7.34 0.57
N ARG A 214 -15.42 -6.86 0.55
CA ARG A 214 -16.22 -6.73 -0.69
C ARG A 214 -16.46 -5.29 -1.15
N GLY A 215 -16.04 -4.32 -0.35
CA GLY A 215 -16.32 -2.91 -0.61
C GLY A 215 -15.77 -2.36 -1.91
N PHE A 216 -14.56 -2.78 -2.29
CA PHE A 216 -13.95 -2.38 -3.55
C PHE A 216 -14.75 -2.86 -4.77
N VAL A 217 -15.41 -4.03 -4.67
CA VAL A 217 -16.27 -4.56 -5.74
C VAL A 217 -17.52 -3.71 -5.87
N ARG A 218 -18.15 -3.34 -4.75
CA ARG A 218 -19.31 -2.44 -4.80
C ARG A 218 -18.94 -1.07 -5.37
N LYS A 219 -17.80 -0.49 -5.01
CA LYS A 219 -17.34 0.76 -5.62
C LYS A 219 -17.10 0.61 -7.11
N ALA A 220 -16.47 -0.48 -7.55
CA ALA A 220 -16.30 -0.74 -8.98
C ALA A 220 -17.63 -0.86 -9.73
N LEU A 221 -18.63 -1.55 -9.16
CA LEU A 221 -19.99 -1.63 -9.71
C LEU A 221 -20.67 -0.27 -9.78
N GLN A 222 -20.58 0.56 -8.74
CA GLN A 222 -21.22 1.89 -8.71
C GLN A 222 -20.70 2.82 -9.81
N HIS A 223 -19.41 2.72 -10.12
CA HIS A 223 -18.75 3.53 -11.16
C HIS A 223 -18.70 2.85 -12.52
N GLY A 224 -18.97 1.55 -12.62
CA GLY A 224 -18.82 0.77 -13.85
C GLY A 224 -17.36 0.71 -14.32
N VAL A 225 -16.41 0.65 -13.39
CA VAL A 225 -14.97 0.57 -13.70
C VAL A 225 -14.47 -0.86 -13.59
N ALA A 226 -13.50 -1.21 -14.44
CA ALA A 226 -12.94 -2.54 -14.41
C ALA A 226 -12.06 -2.76 -13.17
N LEU A 227 -12.20 -3.93 -12.55
CA LEU A 227 -11.33 -4.39 -11.46
C LEU A 227 -10.08 -5.04 -12.05
N VAL A 228 -8.91 -4.64 -11.59
CA VAL A 228 -7.64 -5.22 -12.05
C VAL A 228 -6.96 -5.92 -10.87
N PRO A 229 -6.84 -7.26 -10.88
CA PRO A 229 -6.10 -7.97 -9.85
C PRO A 229 -4.61 -7.74 -10.02
N CYS A 230 -3.90 -7.48 -8.93
CA CYS A 230 -2.44 -7.34 -8.93
C CYS A 230 -1.86 -8.14 -7.76
N TYR A 231 -0.84 -8.96 -8.03
CA TYR A 231 -0.13 -9.73 -7.01
C TYR A 231 1.38 -9.44 -7.03
N SER A 232 1.94 -9.12 -5.87
CA SER A 232 3.33 -8.71 -5.67
C SER A 232 4.12 -9.84 -5.00
N PHE A 233 4.86 -10.60 -5.80
CA PHE A 233 5.72 -11.67 -5.32
C PHE A 233 6.95 -11.09 -4.60
N GLY A 234 7.30 -11.64 -3.44
CA GLY A 234 8.41 -11.17 -2.60
C GLY A 234 8.05 -10.12 -1.55
N GLU A 235 6.83 -9.57 -1.56
CA GLU A 235 6.41 -8.53 -0.58
C GLU A 235 6.52 -9.03 0.87
N ASN A 236 6.10 -10.26 1.13
CA ASN A 236 6.15 -10.86 2.47
C ASN A 236 7.57 -11.21 2.93
N ASP A 237 8.55 -11.20 2.02
CA ASP A 237 9.95 -11.52 2.30
C ASP A 237 10.79 -10.27 2.64
N LEU A 238 10.18 -9.08 2.55
CA LEU A 238 10.84 -7.82 2.87
C LEU A 238 11.13 -7.66 4.36
N TYR A 239 10.40 -8.37 5.22
CA TYR A 239 10.55 -8.29 6.67
C TYR A 239 10.47 -9.66 7.32
N GLY A 240 11.29 -9.86 8.35
CA GLY A 240 11.14 -10.97 9.27
C GLY A 240 10.19 -10.57 10.39
N GLN A 241 9.16 -11.37 10.65
CA GLN A 241 8.36 -11.23 11.87
C GLN A 241 8.82 -12.25 12.91
N ARG A 242 8.86 -11.84 14.18
CA ARG A 242 9.06 -12.80 15.28
C ARG A 242 7.71 -13.43 15.61
N CYS A 243 7.52 -14.67 15.17
CA CYS A 243 6.40 -15.48 15.63
C CYS A 243 6.59 -15.77 17.13
N LEU A 244 5.70 -15.23 17.97
CA LEU A 244 5.67 -15.55 19.39
C LEU A 244 5.21 -17.00 19.56
N ARG A 245 5.93 -17.76 20.38
CA ARG A 245 5.69 -19.19 20.63
C ARG A 245 4.23 -19.41 21.06
N ALA A 246 3.56 -20.39 20.45
CA ALA A 246 2.20 -20.74 20.81
C ALA A 246 2.10 -21.05 22.32
N GLY A 247 1.09 -20.48 22.99
CA GLY A 247 0.88 -20.64 24.42
C GLY A 247 1.72 -19.74 25.34
N SER A 248 2.66 -18.94 24.82
CA SER A 248 3.46 -18.03 25.64
C SER A 248 2.65 -16.84 26.18
N TRP A 249 3.11 -16.22 27.27
CA TRP A 249 2.44 -15.05 27.85
C TRP A 249 2.48 -13.86 26.89
N GLU A 250 3.57 -13.70 26.13
CA GLU A 250 3.69 -12.67 25.10
C GLU A 250 2.66 -12.87 24.01
N ARG A 251 2.44 -14.12 23.57
CA ARG A 251 1.43 -14.47 22.57
C ARG A 251 0.02 -14.17 23.11
N ARG A 252 -0.27 -14.54 24.37
CA ARG A 252 -1.55 -14.22 25.03
C ARG A 252 -1.78 -12.72 25.18
N LEU A 253 -0.75 -11.95 25.51
CA LEU A 253 -0.82 -10.49 25.57
C LEU A 253 -1.08 -9.89 24.19
N GLN A 254 -0.37 -10.38 23.17
CA GLN A 254 -0.56 -10.00 21.78
C GLN A 254 -1.99 -10.31 21.31
N ASP A 255 -2.54 -11.49 21.65
CA ASP A 255 -3.91 -11.90 21.35
C ASP A 255 -4.94 -11.02 22.06
N ARG A 256 -4.70 -10.63 23.32
CA ARG A 256 -5.57 -9.69 24.05
C ARG A 256 -5.54 -8.28 23.45
N LEU A 257 -4.36 -7.77 23.11
CA LEU A 257 -4.19 -6.49 22.42
C LEU A 257 -4.81 -6.50 21.01
N ARG A 258 -4.76 -7.64 20.32
CA ARG A 258 -5.48 -7.88 19.06
C ARG A 258 -6.99 -7.87 19.24
N ALA A 259 -7.50 -8.54 20.28
CA ALA A 259 -8.95 -8.58 20.57
C ALA A 259 -9.52 -7.20 20.89
N LEU A 260 -8.68 -6.27 21.37
CA LEU A 260 -9.02 -4.86 21.53
C LEU A 260 -9.15 -4.10 20.20
N GLY A 261 -8.91 -4.73 19.04
CA GLY A 261 -9.29 -4.26 17.70
C GLY A 261 -8.48 -3.10 17.11
N HIS A 262 -7.59 -2.49 17.90
CA HIS A 262 -6.99 -1.19 17.57
C HIS A 262 -5.47 -1.23 17.44
N VAL A 263 -4.83 -2.36 17.71
CA VAL A 263 -3.38 -2.51 17.64
C VAL A 263 -3.02 -3.86 17.02
N TYR A 264 -2.17 -3.86 16.00
CA TYR A 264 -1.42 -5.06 15.62
C TYR A 264 0.01 -4.94 16.18
N PRO A 265 0.26 -5.33 17.44
CA PRO A 265 1.61 -5.29 18.00
C PRO A 265 2.44 -6.38 17.34
N CYS A 266 3.32 -6.00 16.41
CA CYS A 266 4.19 -6.93 15.71
C CYS A 266 5.65 -6.58 15.98
N ALA A 267 6.40 -7.55 16.53
CA ALA A 267 7.84 -7.47 16.56
C ALA A 267 8.36 -7.95 15.19
N PHE A 268 8.83 -7.02 14.37
CA PHE A 268 9.44 -7.30 13.08
C PHE A 268 10.85 -6.73 13.02
N TYR A 269 11.62 -7.20 12.05
CA TYR A 269 12.95 -6.70 11.76
C TYR A 269 13.23 -6.84 10.27
N GLY A 270 14.08 -5.95 9.77
CA GLY A 270 14.66 -6.02 8.44
C GLY A 270 16.14 -5.64 8.50
N SER A 271 16.61 -4.94 7.48
CA SER A 271 17.98 -4.45 7.41
C SER A 271 18.20 -3.22 8.29
N GLY A 272 19.39 -3.10 8.87
CA GLY A 272 19.89 -1.87 9.48
C GLY A 272 20.65 -1.01 8.48
N LEU A 273 21.17 0.12 8.94
CA LEU A 273 21.92 1.07 8.11
C LEU A 273 23.35 0.61 7.79
N SER A 274 23.85 -0.38 8.53
CA SER A 274 25.19 -0.94 8.37
C SER A 274 25.08 -2.34 7.74
N PRO A 275 26.04 -2.76 6.88
CA PRO A 275 26.02 -4.11 6.32
C PRO A 275 25.89 -5.19 7.41
N GLY A 276 24.92 -6.08 7.27
CA GLY A 276 24.66 -7.17 8.21
C GLY A 276 23.97 -6.78 9.52
N SER A 277 23.69 -5.49 9.78
CA SER A 277 22.95 -5.10 10.97
C SER A 277 21.44 -5.31 10.81
N ARG A 278 20.75 -5.57 11.92
CA ARG A 278 19.28 -5.64 11.96
C ARG A 278 18.71 -4.26 12.24
N GLY A 279 17.61 -3.96 11.57
CA GLY A 279 16.91 -2.69 11.74
C GLY A 279 15.49 -2.79 11.27
N LEU A 280 14.99 -1.71 10.71
CA LEU A 280 13.60 -1.54 10.32
C LEU A 280 13.44 -1.21 8.83
N LEU A 281 14.56 -1.13 8.08
CA LEU A 281 14.51 -1.04 6.62
C LEU A 281 14.15 -2.41 6.05
N PRO A 282 13.52 -2.49 4.87
CA PRO A 282 13.25 -3.77 4.25
C PRO A 282 14.56 -4.53 3.95
N PHE A 283 14.47 -5.86 3.90
CA PHE A 283 15.53 -6.69 3.34
C PHE A 283 15.73 -6.38 1.85
N HIS A 284 16.97 -6.52 1.38
CA HIS A 284 17.30 -6.33 -0.04
C HIS A 284 16.81 -7.53 -0.85
N ARG A 285 15.49 -7.62 -1.07
CA ARG A 285 14.81 -8.63 -1.88
C ARG A 285 14.14 -7.96 -3.08
N THR A 286 14.07 -8.69 -4.19
CA THR A 286 13.33 -8.24 -5.38
C THR A 286 11.85 -8.41 -5.11
N VAL A 287 11.06 -7.42 -5.52
CA VAL A 287 9.60 -7.54 -5.54
C VAL A 287 9.08 -7.33 -6.95
N THR A 288 8.31 -8.29 -7.43
CA THR A 288 7.71 -8.23 -8.77
C THR A 288 6.19 -8.24 -8.65
N ALA A 289 5.55 -7.16 -9.12
CA ALA A 289 4.11 -7.09 -9.23
C ALA A 289 3.66 -7.55 -10.60
N VAL A 290 2.80 -8.55 -10.62
CA VAL A 290 2.08 -8.99 -11.82
C VAL A 290 0.70 -8.37 -11.82
N VAL A 291 0.40 -7.60 -12.86
CA VAL A 291 -0.89 -6.95 -13.09
C VAL A 291 -1.71 -7.80 -14.07
N GLY A 292 -2.82 -8.33 -13.58
CA GLY A 292 -3.70 -9.25 -14.30
C GLY A 292 -4.62 -8.56 -15.31
N ALA A 293 -5.43 -9.38 -15.97
CA ALA A 293 -6.45 -8.93 -16.91
C ALA A 293 -7.52 -8.08 -16.21
N PRO A 294 -8.03 -7.01 -16.86
CA PRO A 294 -9.14 -6.25 -16.31
C PRO A 294 -10.42 -7.09 -16.33
N LEU A 295 -11.09 -7.20 -15.19
CA LEU A 295 -12.44 -7.73 -15.06
C LEU A 295 -13.42 -6.57 -15.31
N PRO A 296 -14.15 -6.54 -16.43
CA PRO A 296 -15.14 -5.50 -16.69
C PRO A 296 -16.37 -5.71 -15.80
N LEU A 297 -16.88 -4.62 -15.21
CA LEU A 297 -18.07 -4.64 -14.37
C LEU A 297 -19.12 -3.68 -14.94
N PRO A 298 -20.42 -4.06 -14.91
CA PRO A 298 -21.50 -3.17 -15.29
C PRO A 298 -21.62 -2.04 -14.27
N ARG A 299 -22.18 -0.90 -14.71
CA ARG A 299 -22.52 0.19 -13.80
C ARG A 299 -23.86 -0.08 -13.14
N ILE A 300 -23.86 -0.22 -11.81
CA ILE A 300 -25.05 -0.45 -10.98
C ILE A 300 -24.98 0.48 -9.77
N GLN A 301 -25.89 1.45 -9.69
CA GLN A 301 -25.86 2.49 -8.64
C GLN A 301 -26.05 1.92 -7.22
N ALA A 302 -26.95 0.95 -7.07
CA ALA A 302 -27.23 0.28 -5.80
C ALA A 302 -27.12 -1.25 -6.00
N PRO A 303 -25.90 -1.81 -6.05
CA PRO A 303 -25.74 -3.24 -6.29
C PRO A 303 -26.16 -4.04 -5.06
N SER A 304 -26.92 -5.12 -5.29
CA SER A 304 -27.32 -6.05 -4.23
C SER A 304 -26.12 -6.81 -3.65
N GLU A 305 -26.24 -7.33 -2.43
CA GLU A 305 -25.19 -8.18 -1.83
C GLU A 305 -24.87 -9.41 -2.68
N GLU A 306 -25.88 -10.00 -3.32
CA GLU A 306 -25.71 -11.16 -4.20
C GLU A 306 -24.86 -10.79 -5.42
N THR A 307 -25.17 -9.66 -6.06
CA THR A 307 -24.38 -9.15 -7.19
C THR A 307 -22.93 -8.87 -6.76
N VAL A 308 -22.75 -8.21 -5.61
CA VAL A 308 -21.41 -7.93 -5.07
C VAL A 308 -20.64 -9.22 -4.78
N ALA A 309 -21.29 -10.21 -4.17
CA ALA A 309 -20.70 -11.51 -3.88
C ALA A 309 -20.32 -12.28 -5.15
N HIS A 310 -21.15 -12.23 -6.19
CA HIS A 310 -20.88 -12.84 -7.49
C HIS A 310 -19.60 -12.26 -8.12
N TYR A 311 -19.52 -10.94 -8.26
CA TYR A 311 -18.33 -10.29 -8.83
C TYR A 311 -17.09 -10.41 -7.95
N HIS A 312 -17.25 -10.46 -6.62
CA HIS A 312 -16.15 -10.76 -5.70
C HIS A 312 -15.60 -12.17 -5.93
N GLY A 313 -16.47 -13.16 -6.12
CA GLY A 313 -16.08 -14.53 -6.49
C GLY A 313 -15.30 -14.58 -7.81
N LEU A 314 -15.77 -13.86 -8.84
CA LEU A 314 -15.06 -13.73 -10.12
C LEU A 314 -13.68 -13.09 -9.95
N TYR A 315 -13.59 -12.03 -9.15
CA TYR A 315 -12.34 -11.35 -8.83
C TYR A 315 -11.36 -12.29 -8.11
N VAL A 316 -11.80 -13.01 -7.07
CA VAL A 316 -10.96 -13.97 -6.33
C VAL A 316 -10.48 -15.09 -7.24
N ALA A 317 -11.35 -15.62 -8.11
CA ALA A 317 -10.97 -16.63 -9.08
C ALA A 317 -9.92 -16.11 -10.08
N ALA A 318 -10.06 -14.87 -10.56
CA ALA A 318 -9.07 -14.24 -11.42
C ALA A 318 -7.72 -14.03 -10.71
N LEU A 319 -7.74 -13.59 -9.44
CA LEU A 319 -6.54 -13.41 -8.63
C LEU A 319 -5.81 -14.74 -8.38
N ARG A 320 -6.55 -15.82 -8.09
CA ARG A 320 -5.98 -17.17 -7.93
C ARG A 320 -5.31 -17.65 -9.22
N ARG A 321 -6.00 -17.54 -10.36
CA ARG A 321 -5.40 -17.88 -11.67
C ARG A 321 -4.14 -17.09 -11.93
N LEU A 322 -4.15 -15.78 -11.66
CA LEU A 322 -2.96 -14.92 -11.82
C LEU A 322 -1.80 -15.40 -10.93
N PHE A 323 -2.09 -15.75 -9.68
CA PHE A 323 -1.08 -16.28 -8.77
C PHE A 323 -0.53 -17.62 -9.27
N ASP A 324 -1.40 -18.58 -9.61
CA ASP A 324 -1.01 -19.93 -10.02
C ASP A 324 -0.18 -19.94 -11.31
N GLN A 325 -0.49 -19.03 -12.25
CA GLN A 325 0.25 -18.90 -13.50
C GLN A 325 1.69 -18.40 -13.33
N HIS A 326 1.98 -17.68 -12.24
CA HIS A 326 3.23 -16.95 -12.08
C HIS A 326 4.04 -17.35 -10.84
N LYS A 327 3.48 -18.14 -9.91
CA LYS A 327 4.15 -18.49 -8.65
C LYS A 327 5.50 -19.18 -8.84
N ALA A 328 5.60 -20.07 -9.84
CA ALA A 328 6.84 -20.78 -10.17
C ALA A 328 7.95 -19.84 -10.67
N ASP A 329 7.59 -18.85 -11.51
CA ASP A 329 8.53 -17.85 -12.06
C ASP A 329 9.24 -17.05 -10.96
N TYR A 330 8.59 -16.91 -9.80
CA TYR A 330 9.07 -16.13 -8.67
C TYR A 330 9.46 -17.00 -7.45
N GLY A 331 9.75 -18.28 -7.68
CA GLY A 331 10.40 -19.15 -6.70
C GLY A 331 9.48 -19.78 -5.65
N LEU A 332 8.16 -19.74 -5.86
CA LEU A 332 7.20 -20.48 -5.05
C LEU A 332 6.94 -21.86 -5.66
N PRO A 333 6.78 -22.93 -4.85
CA PRO A 333 6.52 -24.27 -5.37
C PRO A 333 5.14 -24.37 -6.02
N ASP A 334 5.00 -25.28 -6.99
CA ASP A 334 3.73 -25.51 -7.71
C ASP A 334 2.59 -25.92 -6.79
N THR A 335 2.91 -26.58 -5.66
CA THR A 335 1.96 -27.00 -4.63
C THR A 335 1.48 -25.85 -3.74
N GLN A 336 2.09 -24.66 -3.82
CA GLN A 336 1.68 -23.52 -3.01
C GLN A 336 0.38 -22.93 -3.54
N GLU A 337 -0.60 -22.75 -2.67
CA GLU A 337 -1.91 -22.18 -3.01
C GLU A 337 -2.09 -20.79 -2.41
N LEU A 338 -2.83 -19.95 -3.12
CA LEU A 338 -3.27 -18.66 -2.61
C LEU A 338 -4.45 -18.85 -1.62
N THR A 339 -4.14 -18.75 -0.34
CA THR A 339 -5.13 -18.91 0.74
C THR A 339 -5.88 -17.60 0.96
N VAL A 340 -7.21 -17.64 0.93
CA VAL A 340 -8.06 -16.45 1.16
C VAL A 340 -8.86 -16.65 2.44
N VAL A 341 -8.62 -15.79 3.43
CA VAL A 341 -9.29 -15.80 4.74
C VAL A 341 -10.23 -14.62 4.92
#